data_AF-A0A929V6T2-F1
#
_entry.id   AF-A0A929V6T2-F1
#
_cell.length_a   1.000
_cell.length_b   1.000
_cell.length_c   1.000
_cell.angle_alpha   90.00
_cell.angle_beta   90.00
_cell.angle_gamma   90.00
#
_symmetry.space_group_name_H-M   'P 1'
#
loop_
_entity.id
_entity.type
_entity.pdbx_description
1 polymer ?
#
loop_
_entity_poly.entity_id
_entity_poly.type
_entity_poly.pdbx_seq_one_letter_code
_entity_poly.pdbx_strand_id
1 'polypeptide(L)'
;AKVTPGSPADKAGLKVNDELIEINGQSLTEAGKLPIVTKENAGKKINVKYKRDGKESAVDVQLNDEKSAKGSGYLGVIPGQTEKMHNTWSAPIVGVATTGQLSYETIKGVGVLLVKTVHGSIGQIFGSAESKESARADLASVSGSVAGPIGILGVLFPSVVSSGIEYIIFVAALISLTLAVMNILPIPALDGGRWFTMAIFRLFKKDLTKEREENIQAAGMLILLILTILVTISDVGKLF
;
A
#
# COMPACT_ATOMS: atom_id res chain seq x y z
N ALA A 1 -13.00 11.08 11.89
CA ALA A 1 -11.93 10.47 12.70
C ALA A 1 -12.38 9.12 13.30
N LYS A 2 -11.45 8.24 13.73
CA LYS A 2 -11.79 6.98 14.44
C LYS A 2 -11.50 7.13 15.94
N VAL A 3 -12.41 6.70 16.81
CA VAL A 3 -12.29 6.84 18.27
C VAL A 3 -11.92 5.49 18.90
N THR A 4 -10.95 5.48 19.82
CA THR A 4 -10.56 4.26 20.56
C THR A 4 -11.50 4.05 21.76
N PRO A 5 -12.06 2.84 21.96
CA PRO A 5 -12.89 2.53 23.13
C PRO A 5 -12.17 2.81 24.46
N GLY A 6 -12.87 3.41 25.42
CA GLY A 6 -12.33 3.76 26.74
C GLY A 6 -11.34 4.92 26.75
N SER A 7 -11.18 5.63 25.63
CA SER A 7 -10.37 6.85 25.56
C SER A 7 -11.08 8.06 26.17
N PRO A 8 -10.35 9.15 26.49
CA PRO A 8 -10.96 10.42 26.86
C PRO A 8 -11.98 10.95 25.85
N ALA A 9 -11.72 10.80 24.55
CA ALA A 9 -12.65 11.16 23.49
C ALA A 9 -13.95 10.34 23.53
N ASP A 10 -13.86 9.03 23.80
CA ASP A 10 -15.01 8.13 23.94
C ASP A 10 -15.86 8.51 25.17
N LYS A 11 -15.21 8.79 26.31
CA LYS A 11 -15.88 9.27 27.54
C LYS A 11 -16.57 10.62 27.36
N ALA A 12 -16.07 11.45 26.47
CA ALA A 12 -16.68 12.72 26.09
C ALA A 12 -17.79 12.59 25.04
N GLY A 13 -18.06 11.40 24.51
CA GLY A 13 -19.12 11.18 23.53
C GLY A 13 -18.78 11.59 22.09
N LEU A 14 -17.48 11.73 21.78
CA LEU A 14 -17.01 11.82 20.39
C LEU A 14 -17.25 10.49 19.69
N LYS A 15 -17.74 10.54 18.46
CA LYS A 15 -18.09 9.38 17.65
C LYS A 15 -17.19 9.26 16.44
N VAL A 16 -17.18 8.05 15.87
CA VAL A 16 -16.55 7.81 14.57
C VAL A 16 -17.19 8.72 13.51
N ASN A 17 -16.36 9.29 12.64
CA ASN A 17 -16.71 10.28 11.60
C ASN A 17 -16.97 11.72 12.07
N ASP A 18 -16.77 12.05 13.34
CA ASP A 18 -16.72 13.46 13.75
C ASP A 18 -15.54 14.17 13.06
N GLU A 19 -15.81 15.36 12.54
CA GLU A 19 -14.83 16.28 11.95
C GLU A 19 -14.41 17.26 13.04
N LEU A 20 -13.16 17.16 13.50
CA LEU A 20 -12.60 18.06 14.51
C LEU A 20 -12.21 19.38 13.85
N ILE A 21 -12.82 20.50 14.29
CA ILE A 21 -12.60 21.81 13.69
C ILE A 21 -11.62 22.63 14.54
N GLU A 22 -11.80 22.63 15.86
CA GLU A 22 -11.01 23.46 16.78
C GLU A 22 -10.74 22.75 18.11
N ILE A 23 -9.57 23.00 18.70
CA ILE A 23 -9.27 22.67 20.10
C ILE A 23 -8.77 23.93 20.80
N ASN A 24 -9.41 24.30 21.92
CA ASN A 24 -9.06 25.51 22.70
C ASN A 24 -8.96 26.80 21.85
N GLY A 25 -9.83 26.95 20.84
CA GLY A 25 -9.84 28.09 19.93
C GLY A 25 -8.73 28.07 18.85
N GLN A 26 -7.92 27.02 18.78
CA GLN A 26 -6.96 26.81 17.69
C GLN A 26 -7.59 25.93 16.60
N SER A 27 -7.58 26.40 15.35
CA SER A 27 -8.10 25.64 14.21
C SER A 27 -7.21 24.44 13.88
N LEU A 28 -7.84 23.26 13.82
CA LEU A 28 -7.21 22.00 13.43
C LEU A 28 -7.44 21.75 11.95
N THR A 29 -6.80 22.55 11.10
CA THR A 29 -6.82 22.37 9.64
C THR A 29 -6.02 21.13 9.21
N GLU A 30 -5.09 20.67 10.06
CA GLU A 30 -4.19 19.55 9.78
C GLU A 30 -4.23 18.51 10.90
N ALA A 31 -4.36 17.24 10.52
CA ALA A 31 -4.32 16.11 11.45
C ALA A 31 -3.01 16.04 12.26
N GLY A 32 -1.89 16.48 11.67
CA GLY A 32 -0.57 16.49 12.30
C GLY A 32 -0.43 17.46 13.48
N LYS A 33 -1.35 18.43 13.64
CA LYS A 33 -1.35 19.38 14.77
C LYS A 33 -2.02 18.80 16.01
N LEU A 34 -2.84 17.75 15.85
CA LEU A 34 -3.58 17.14 16.95
C LEU A 34 -2.67 16.56 18.05
N PRO A 35 -1.62 15.76 17.75
CA PRO A 35 -0.75 15.20 18.78
C PRO A 35 0.07 16.27 19.53
N ILE A 36 0.36 17.40 18.89
CA ILE A 36 1.13 18.51 19.48
C ILE A 36 0.25 19.22 20.52
N VAL A 37 -0.94 19.65 20.10
CA VAL A 37 -1.89 20.37 20.97
C VAL A 37 -2.33 19.52 22.15
N THR A 38 -2.56 18.21 21.94
CA THR A 38 -2.98 17.34 23.04
C THR A 38 -1.84 17.08 24.03
N LYS A 39 -0.58 16.97 23.56
CA LYS A 39 0.59 16.83 24.43
C LYS A 39 0.85 18.09 25.28
N GLU A 40 0.73 19.28 24.70
CA GLU A 40 0.89 20.56 25.42
C GLU A 40 -0.18 20.77 26.50
N ASN A 41 -1.35 20.17 26.32
CA ASN A 41 -2.48 20.26 27.23
C ASN A 41 -2.68 18.98 28.07
N ALA A 42 -1.63 18.16 28.21
CA ALA A 42 -1.68 16.94 29.01
C ALA A 42 -2.23 17.20 30.43
N GLY A 43 -3.17 16.35 30.86
CA GLY A 43 -3.84 16.47 32.16
C GLY A 43 -4.89 17.58 32.30
N LYS A 44 -5.01 18.47 31.31
CA LYS A 44 -5.96 19.58 31.33
C LYS A 44 -7.27 19.22 30.63
N LYS A 45 -8.34 19.93 31.00
CA LYS A 45 -9.57 19.95 30.22
C LYS A 45 -9.36 20.80 28.98
N ILE A 46 -9.64 20.24 27.82
CA ILE A 46 -9.62 20.94 26.54
C ILE A 46 -11.04 21.05 25.99
N ASN A 47 -11.37 22.18 25.37
CA ASN A 47 -12.62 22.33 24.64
C ASN A 47 -12.40 21.87 23.20
N VAL A 48 -13.16 20.89 22.76
CA VAL A 48 -13.06 20.29 21.42
C VAL A 48 -14.32 20.64 20.63
N LYS A 49 -14.18 21.43 19.57
CA LYS A 49 -15.25 21.73 18.63
C LYS A 49 -15.23 20.73 17.50
N TYR A 50 -16.37 20.08 17.25
CA TYR A 50 -16.52 19.09 16.22
C TYR A 50 -17.80 19.31 15.41
N LYS A 51 -17.81 18.79 14.18
CA LYS A 51 -18.95 18.81 13.28
C LYS A 51 -19.44 17.39 13.06
N ARG A 52 -20.74 17.21 13.27
CA ARG A 52 -21.49 15.97 13.05
C ARG A 52 -22.74 16.30 12.25
N ASP A 53 -22.91 15.66 11.09
CA ASP A 53 -24.06 15.87 10.21
C ASP A 53 -24.33 17.35 9.86
N GLY A 54 -23.27 18.14 9.69
CA GLY A 54 -23.37 19.56 9.34
C GLY A 54 -23.58 20.52 10.52
N LYS A 55 -23.83 20.02 11.73
CA LYS A 55 -24.00 20.83 12.94
C LYS A 55 -22.71 20.89 13.75
N GLU A 56 -22.33 22.09 14.16
CA GLU A 56 -21.19 22.32 15.06
C GLU A 56 -21.61 22.15 16.52
N SER A 57 -20.84 21.36 17.25
CA SER A 57 -20.99 21.16 18.69
C SER A 57 -19.62 21.27 19.36
N ALA A 58 -19.62 21.67 20.63
CA ALA A 58 -18.40 21.72 21.44
C ALA A 58 -18.55 20.77 22.63
N VAL A 59 -17.48 20.07 22.97
CA VAL A 59 -17.43 19.20 24.14
C VAL A 59 -16.12 19.39 24.89
N ASP A 60 -16.21 19.42 26.21
CA ASP A 60 -15.03 19.48 27.07
C ASP A 60 -14.50 18.06 27.32
N VAL A 61 -13.25 17.83 26.96
CA VAL A 61 -12.56 16.55 27.10
C VAL A 61 -11.42 16.69 28.09
N GLN A 62 -11.39 15.85 29.11
CA GLN A 62 -10.27 15.78 30.04
C GLN A 62 -9.19 14.87 29.48
N LEU A 63 -8.03 15.43 29.12
CA LEU A 63 -6.91 14.65 28.59
C LEU A 63 -6.24 13.82 29.69
N ASN A 64 -5.63 12.71 29.27
CA ASN A 64 -4.83 11.90 30.18
C ASN A 64 -3.55 12.64 30.63
N ASP A 65 -3.21 12.46 31.91
CA ASP A 65 -1.98 12.95 32.52
C ASP A 65 -0.73 12.22 32.00
N GLU A 66 0.46 12.83 32.18
CA GLU A 66 1.75 12.26 31.78
C GLU A 66 2.06 10.90 32.39
N LYS A 67 1.46 10.57 33.55
CA LYS A 67 1.63 9.28 34.23
C LYS A 67 0.76 8.15 33.68
N SER A 68 -0.07 8.43 32.66
CA SER A 68 -0.97 7.43 32.08
C SER A 68 -0.22 6.49 31.14
N ALA A 69 -0.55 5.20 31.17
CA ALA A 69 0.10 4.14 30.37
C ALA A 69 0.09 4.37 28.84
N LYS A 70 -0.71 5.34 28.35
CA LYS A 70 -0.86 5.70 26.94
C LYS A 70 -0.16 7.02 26.55
N GLY A 71 0.68 7.57 27.43
CA GLY A 71 1.47 8.79 27.18
C GLY A 71 0.75 10.10 27.56
N SER A 72 1.52 11.19 27.63
CA SER A 72 1.03 12.53 27.99
C SER A 72 0.10 13.09 26.91
N GLY A 73 -1.09 13.56 27.32
CA GLY A 73 -2.00 14.24 26.40
C GLY A 73 -2.77 13.30 25.46
N TYR A 74 -3.02 12.07 25.86
CA TYR A 74 -3.74 11.11 25.02
C TYR A 74 -5.24 11.47 24.91
N LEU A 75 -5.69 11.88 23.72
CA LEU A 75 -7.11 12.11 23.41
C LEU A 75 -7.82 10.81 22.94
N GLY A 76 -7.08 9.93 22.23
CA GLY A 76 -7.59 8.65 21.71
C GLY A 76 -8.45 8.76 20.45
N VAL A 77 -8.13 9.75 19.61
CA VAL A 77 -8.70 9.93 18.28
C VAL A 77 -7.60 9.68 17.25
N ILE A 78 -7.87 8.81 16.29
CA ILE A 78 -7.02 8.62 15.10
C ILE A 78 -7.57 9.57 14.04
N PRO A 79 -6.85 10.65 13.71
CA PRO A 79 -7.30 11.55 12.66
C PRO A 79 -7.24 10.80 11.31
N GLY A 80 -8.34 10.85 10.56
CA GLY A 80 -8.34 10.47 9.15
C GLY A 80 -8.26 11.77 8.37
N GLN A 81 -7.23 11.94 7.54
CA GLN A 81 -7.19 13.05 6.60
C GLN A 81 -7.99 12.65 5.37
N THR A 82 -9.12 13.31 5.15
CA THR A 82 -9.75 13.33 3.84
C THR A 82 -9.22 14.58 3.14
N GLU A 83 -8.11 14.43 2.41
CA GLU A 83 -7.68 15.49 1.49
C GLU A 83 -8.75 15.59 0.39
N LYS A 84 -9.55 16.65 0.42
CA LYS A 84 -10.46 16.95 -0.67
C LYS A 84 -9.62 17.49 -1.82
N MET A 85 -9.33 16.64 -2.81
CA MET A 85 -8.76 17.10 -4.06
C MET A 85 -9.74 18.05 -4.73
N HIS A 86 -9.34 19.31 -4.91
CA HIS A 86 -10.10 20.26 -5.70
C HIS A 86 -9.82 20.02 -7.17
N ASN A 87 -10.84 19.58 -7.91
CA ASN A 87 -10.77 19.37 -9.35
C ASN A 87 -10.60 20.72 -10.06
N THR A 88 -9.34 21.07 -10.32
CA THR A 88 -8.96 22.21 -11.14
C THR A 88 -8.93 21.78 -12.62
N TRP A 89 -8.99 22.72 -13.55
CA TRP A 89 -8.83 22.44 -15.00
C TRP A 89 -7.50 21.75 -15.36
N SER A 90 -6.51 21.77 -14.45
CA SER A 90 -5.25 21.02 -14.58
C SER A 90 -5.38 19.52 -14.30
N ALA A 91 -6.50 19.06 -13.73
CA ALA A 91 -6.67 17.68 -13.26
C ALA A 91 -6.41 16.60 -14.33
N PRO A 92 -6.84 16.73 -15.61
CA PRO A 92 -6.51 15.72 -16.62
C PRO A 92 -5.00 15.63 -16.91
N ILE A 93 -4.31 16.77 -16.97
CA ILE A 93 -2.87 16.83 -17.24
C ILE A 93 -2.08 16.27 -16.05
N VAL A 94 -2.45 16.69 -14.84
CA VAL A 94 -1.87 16.16 -13.60
C VAL A 94 -2.13 14.66 -13.49
N GLY A 95 -3.33 14.19 -13.87
CA GLY A 95 -3.66 12.77 -13.92
C GLY A 95 -2.70 11.98 -14.82
N VAL A 96 -2.49 12.44 -16.06
CA VAL A 96 -1.54 11.80 -16.99
C VAL A 96 -0.10 11.82 -16.43
N ALA A 97 0.34 12.95 -15.88
CA ALA A 97 1.67 13.07 -15.29
C ALA A 97 1.85 12.12 -14.08
N THR A 98 0.86 12.08 -13.18
CA THR A 98 0.84 11.17 -12.02
C THR A 98 0.81 9.71 -12.46
N THR A 99 0.03 9.35 -13.48
CA THR A 99 0.05 8.00 -14.04
C THR A 99 1.42 7.67 -14.61
N GLY A 100 2.07 8.60 -15.32
CA GLY A 100 3.44 8.41 -15.82
C GLY A 100 4.45 8.21 -14.69
N GLN A 101 4.37 9.01 -13.63
CA GLN A 101 5.22 8.89 -12.45
C GLN A 101 5.01 7.56 -11.73
N LEU A 102 3.76 7.18 -11.47
CA LEU A 102 3.44 5.89 -10.86
C LEU A 102 3.92 4.73 -11.75
N SER A 103 3.76 4.83 -13.07
CA SER A 103 4.26 3.82 -14.02
C SER A 103 5.77 3.65 -13.88
N TYR A 104 6.51 4.76 -13.82
CA TYR A 104 7.96 4.75 -13.68
C TYR A 104 8.40 4.10 -12.36
N GLU A 105 7.77 4.47 -11.24
CA GLU A 105 8.08 3.88 -9.94
C GLU A 105 7.69 2.40 -9.87
N THR A 106 6.58 2.00 -10.50
CA THR A 106 6.21 0.57 -10.61
C THR A 106 7.24 -0.20 -11.42
N ILE A 107 7.66 0.30 -12.59
CA ILE A 107 8.69 -0.35 -13.43
C ILE A 107 10.00 -0.47 -12.66
N LYS A 108 10.44 0.61 -12.00
CA LYS A 108 11.66 0.63 -11.20
C LYS A 108 11.58 -0.34 -10.02
N GLY A 109 10.48 -0.33 -9.28
CA GLY A 109 10.24 -1.21 -8.14
C GLY A 109 10.27 -2.68 -8.55
N VAL A 110 9.52 -3.04 -9.60
CA VAL A 110 9.54 -4.40 -10.17
C VAL A 110 10.93 -4.78 -10.66
N GLY A 111 11.63 -3.88 -11.36
CA GLY A 111 13.00 -4.11 -11.83
C GLY A 111 13.98 -4.39 -10.69
N VAL A 112 13.93 -3.60 -9.62
CA VAL A 112 14.75 -3.84 -8.42
C VAL A 112 14.41 -5.17 -7.76
N LEU A 113 13.13 -5.52 -7.64
CA LEU A 113 12.70 -6.80 -7.09
C LEU A 113 13.22 -7.99 -7.92
N LEU A 114 13.12 -7.92 -9.24
CA LEU A 114 13.65 -8.95 -10.14
C LEU A 114 15.17 -9.08 -10.00
N VAL A 115 15.91 -7.97 -10.04
CA VAL A 115 17.38 -7.98 -9.91
C VAL A 115 17.81 -8.54 -8.57
N LYS A 116 17.15 -8.14 -7.47
CA LYS A 116 17.41 -8.68 -6.12
C LYS A 116 17.08 -10.15 -6.02
N THR A 117 15.98 -10.61 -6.62
CA THR A 117 15.60 -12.03 -6.61
C THR A 117 16.65 -12.87 -7.35
N VAL A 118 17.10 -12.41 -8.52
CA VAL A 118 18.10 -13.12 -9.31
C VAL A 118 19.46 -13.09 -8.62
N HIS A 119 19.94 -11.92 -8.18
CA HIS A 119 21.23 -11.80 -7.47
C HIS A 119 21.22 -12.56 -6.15
N GLY A 120 20.13 -12.48 -5.37
CA GLY A 120 19.98 -13.23 -4.13
C GLY A 120 19.97 -14.74 -4.37
N SER A 121 19.25 -15.22 -5.39
CA SER A 121 19.24 -16.67 -5.72
C SER A 121 20.62 -17.16 -6.15
N ILE A 122 21.31 -16.41 -7.02
CA ILE A 122 22.66 -16.75 -7.48
C ILE A 122 23.66 -16.68 -6.32
N GLY A 123 23.61 -15.62 -5.50
CA GLY A 123 24.47 -15.43 -4.34
C GLY A 123 24.26 -16.50 -3.26
N GLN A 124 23.03 -16.98 -3.09
CA GLN A 124 22.76 -18.08 -2.16
C GLN A 124 23.37 -19.41 -2.63
N ILE A 125 23.36 -19.69 -3.94
CA ILE A 125 23.85 -20.95 -4.51
C ILE A 125 25.37 -20.93 -4.70
N PHE A 126 25.91 -19.85 -5.28
CA PHE A 126 27.29 -19.75 -5.74
C PHE A 126 28.17 -18.80 -4.91
N GLY A 127 27.59 -18.04 -3.97
CA GLY A 127 28.29 -17.01 -3.22
C GLY A 127 29.19 -17.50 -2.08
N SER A 128 30.14 -16.65 -1.69
CA SER A 128 30.92 -16.76 -0.45
C SER A 128 30.04 -16.63 0.81
N ALA A 129 30.55 -17.02 1.98
CA ALA A 129 29.81 -16.99 3.24
C ALA A 129 29.17 -15.61 3.56
N GLU A 130 29.86 -14.51 3.29
CA GLU A 130 29.36 -13.14 3.48
C GLU A 130 28.22 -12.81 2.50
N SER A 131 28.39 -13.18 1.23
CA SER A 131 27.35 -12.93 0.21
C SER A 131 26.10 -13.79 0.39
N LYS A 132 26.18 -14.92 1.11
CA LYS A 132 25.02 -15.76 1.45
C LYS A 132 24.12 -15.08 2.49
N GLU A 133 24.69 -14.31 3.41
CA GLU A 133 23.91 -13.54 4.38
C GLU A 133 23.16 -12.39 3.70
N SER A 134 23.85 -11.65 2.83
CA SER A 134 23.25 -10.58 2.02
C SER A 134 22.16 -11.12 1.09
N ALA A 135 22.43 -12.26 0.43
CA ALA A 135 21.48 -12.94 -0.44
C ALA A 135 20.22 -13.39 0.30
N ARG A 136 20.35 -13.92 1.53
CA ARG A 136 19.20 -14.27 2.37
C ARG A 136 18.39 -13.05 2.76
N ALA A 137 19.05 -11.94 3.11
CA ALA A 137 18.36 -10.69 3.43
C ALA A 137 17.58 -10.13 2.23
N ASP A 138 18.19 -10.16 1.04
CA ASP A 138 17.53 -9.74 -0.20
C ASP A 138 16.31 -10.61 -0.51
N LEU A 139 16.44 -11.93 -0.44
CA LEU A 139 15.34 -12.87 -0.68
C LEU A 139 14.22 -12.75 0.36
N ALA A 140 14.56 -12.52 1.63
CA ALA A 140 13.59 -12.28 2.69
C ALA A 140 12.79 -10.99 2.43
N SER A 141 13.45 -9.93 1.97
CA SER A 141 12.78 -8.66 1.62
C SER A 141 11.80 -8.81 0.46
N VAL A 142 12.13 -9.65 -0.53
CA VAL A 142 11.25 -9.94 -1.66
C VAL A 142 10.03 -10.76 -1.21
N SER A 143 10.24 -11.81 -0.40
CA SER A 143 9.15 -12.64 0.12
C SER A 143 8.14 -11.87 0.97
N GLY A 144 8.57 -10.82 1.67
CA GLY A 144 7.69 -9.91 2.42
C GLY A 144 6.95 -8.89 1.53
N SER A 145 7.48 -8.60 0.34
CA SER A 145 6.93 -7.57 -0.57
C SER A 145 5.98 -8.14 -1.62
N VAL A 146 5.96 -9.46 -1.81
CA VAL A 146 5.05 -10.15 -2.74
C VAL A 146 3.85 -10.66 -1.95
N ALA A 147 2.68 -10.10 -2.23
CA ALA A 147 1.40 -10.64 -1.77
C ALA A 147 0.77 -11.49 -2.88
N GLY A 148 0.33 -12.69 -2.55
CA GLY A 148 -0.47 -13.49 -3.47
C GLY A 148 -1.94 -13.06 -3.53
N PRO A 149 -2.76 -13.77 -4.31
CA PRO A 149 -4.18 -13.45 -4.47
C PRO A 149 -4.95 -13.42 -3.15
N ILE A 150 -4.63 -14.33 -2.23
CA ILE A 150 -5.27 -14.39 -0.90
C ILE A 150 -4.80 -13.25 -0.01
N GLY A 151 -3.50 -12.91 -0.02
CA GLY A 151 -2.98 -11.77 0.74
C GLY A 151 -3.62 -10.45 0.30
N ILE A 152 -3.81 -10.25 -1.00
CA ILE A 152 -4.49 -9.07 -1.54
C ILE A 152 -5.96 -9.03 -1.06
N LEU A 153 -6.71 -10.12 -1.18
CA LEU A 153 -8.12 -10.18 -0.74
C LEU A 153 -8.27 -10.06 0.78
N GLY A 154 -7.36 -10.62 1.56
CA GLY A 154 -7.45 -10.66 3.02
C GLY A 154 -6.99 -9.36 3.71
N VAL A 155 -6.00 -8.67 3.15
CA VAL A 155 -5.36 -7.51 3.79
C VAL A 155 -5.80 -6.20 3.14
N LEU A 156 -5.81 -6.16 1.81
CA LEU A 156 -6.01 -4.92 1.07
C LEU A 156 -7.50 -4.59 0.91
N PHE A 157 -8.33 -5.56 0.52
CA PHE A 157 -9.76 -5.31 0.26
C PHE A 157 -10.55 -4.75 1.47
N PRO A 158 -10.42 -5.28 2.70
CA PRO A 158 -11.16 -4.73 3.86
C PRO A 158 -10.80 -3.27 4.15
N SER A 159 -9.52 -2.93 3.98
CA SER A 159 -8.99 -1.58 4.15
C SER A 159 -9.53 -0.62 3.07
N VAL A 160 -9.61 -1.10 1.83
CA VAL A 160 -10.04 -0.30 0.68
C VAL A 160 -11.54 0.00 0.72
N VAL A 161 -12.37 -1.00 0.99
CA VAL A 161 -13.84 -0.82 1.06
C VAL A 161 -14.24 0.13 2.19
N SER A 162 -13.51 0.10 3.31
CA SER A 162 -13.75 0.98 4.46
C SER A 162 -13.35 2.45 4.22
N SER A 163 -12.59 2.73 3.15
CA SER A 163 -12.03 4.06 2.86
C SER A 163 -12.85 4.88 1.85
N GLY A 164 -13.94 4.31 1.31
CA GLY A 164 -14.85 5.00 0.39
C GLY A 164 -14.55 4.79 -1.10
N ILE A 165 -15.49 5.21 -1.96
CA ILE A 165 -15.49 4.89 -3.39
C ILE A 165 -14.34 5.51 -4.17
N GLU A 166 -13.87 6.70 -3.77
CA GLU A 166 -12.74 7.38 -4.41
C GLU A 166 -11.45 6.56 -4.25
N TYR A 167 -11.21 6.01 -3.06
CA TYR A 167 -10.07 5.15 -2.80
C TYR A 167 -10.19 3.80 -3.53
N ILE A 168 -11.40 3.26 -3.67
CA ILE A 168 -11.65 2.06 -4.50
C ILE A 168 -11.25 2.31 -5.95
N ILE A 169 -11.67 3.44 -6.54
CA ILE A 169 -11.32 3.80 -7.93
C ILE A 169 -9.81 4.00 -8.07
N PHE A 170 -9.18 4.68 -7.11
CA PHE A 170 -7.73 4.88 -7.11
C PHE A 170 -6.95 3.56 -7.05
N VAL A 171 -7.33 2.67 -6.14
CA VAL A 171 -6.69 1.36 -6.00
C VAL A 171 -6.96 0.47 -7.21
N ALA A 172 -8.16 0.49 -7.77
CA ALA A 172 -8.46 -0.20 -9.03
C ALA A 172 -7.56 0.30 -10.16
N ALA A 173 -7.39 1.62 -10.29
CA ALA A 173 -6.47 2.21 -11.26
C ALA A 173 -5.00 1.79 -11.02
N LEU A 174 -4.57 1.74 -9.76
CA LEU A 174 -3.23 1.28 -9.38
C LEU A 174 -3.00 -0.19 -9.72
N ILE A 175 -3.98 -1.06 -9.48
CA ILE A 175 -3.93 -2.48 -9.86
C ILE A 175 -3.88 -2.61 -11.39
N SER A 176 -4.72 -1.88 -12.13
CA SER A 176 -4.69 -1.88 -13.59
C SER A 176 -3.33 -1.43 -14.14
N LEU A 177 -2.74 -0.38 -13.56
CA LEU A 177 -1.40 0.07 -13.91
C LEU A 177 -0.34 -1.01 -13.64
N THR A 178 -0.42 -1.64 -12.47
CA THR A 178 0.52 -2.71 -12.08
C THR A 178 0.40 -3.91 -13.02
N LEU A 179 -0.83 -4.31 -13.40
CA LEU A 179 -1.06 -5.36 -14.39
C LEU A 179 -0.50 -4.99 -15.76
N ALA A 180 -0.65 -3.74 -16.19
CA ALA A 180 -0.06 -3.27 -17.44
C ALA A 180 1.48 -3.38 -17.42
N VAL A 181 2.11 -2.97 -16.31
CA VAL A 181 3.57 -3.10 -16.13
C VAL A 181 4.00 -4.57 -16.11
N MET A 182 3.26 -5.43 -15.39
CA MET A 182 3.55 -6.86 -15.32
C MET A 182 3.43 -7.53 -16.69
N ASN A 183 2.44 -7.15 -17.50
CA ASN A 183 2.25 -7.70 -18.85
C ASN A 183 3.37 -7.30 -19.81
N ILE A 184 4.15 -6.24 -19.54
CA ILE A 184 5.31 -5.84 -20.35
C ILE A 184 6.55 -6.70 -20.01
N LEU A 185 6.59 -7.35 -18.85
CA LEU A 185 7.75 -8.12 -18.42
C LEU A 185 8.03 -9.30 -19.37
N PRO A 186 9.32 -9.69 -19.51
CA PRO A 186 9.75 -10.79 -20.36
C PRO A 186 9.47 -12.16 -19.72
N ILE A 187 8.22 -12.39 -19.28
CA ILE A 187 7.79 -13.62 -18.64
C ILE A 187 6.96 -14.44 -19.64
N PRO A 188 7.38 -15.66 -19.98
CA PRO A 188 6.61 -16.55 -20.85
C PRO A 188 5.17 -16.73 -20.35
N ALA A 189 4.19 -16.71 -21.26
CA ALA A 189 2.73 -16.65 -21.05
C ALA A 189 2.10 -15.27 -20.84
N LEU A 190 2.88 -14.20 -20.63
CA LEU A 190 2.39 -12.81 -20.70
C LEU A 190 2.63 -12.20 -22.09
N ASP A 191 1.90 -11.15 -22.42
CA ASP A 191 1.99 -10.45 -23.72
C ASP A 191 3.42 -9.98 -24.05
N GLY A 192 4.11 -9.40 -23.08
CA GLY A 192 5.50 -8.96 -23.19
C GLY A 192 6.49 -10.11 -23.33
N GLY A 193 6.18 -11.28 -22.75
CA GLY A 193 6.97 -12.50 -22.91
C GLY A 193 6.97 -13.01 -24.35
N ARG A 194 5.82 -12.91 -25.04
CA ARG A 194 5.72 -13.27 -26.46
C ARG A 194 6.55 -12.34 -27.34
N TRP A 195 6.48 -11.04 -27.11
CA TRP A 195 7.31 -10.08 -27.84
C TRP A 195 8.79 -10.29 -27.56
N PHE A 196 9.15 -10.57 -26.31
CA PHE A 196 10.53 -10.83 -25.89
C PHE A 196 11.12 -12.08 -26.53
N THR A 197 10.37 -13.19 -26.58
CA THR A 197 10.84 -14.42 -27.25
C THR A 197 11.03 -14.19 -28.74
N MET A 198 10.10 -13.49 -29.41
CA MET A 198 10.26 -13.09 -30.81
C MET A 198 11.50 -12.22 -31.03
N ALA A 199 11.73 -11.22 -30.17
CA ALA A 199 12.88 -10.34 -30.24
C ALA A 199 14.20 -11.10 -30.07
N ILE A 200 14.25 -12.03 -29.11
CA ILE A 200 15.41 -12.91 -28.89
C ILE A 200 15.69 -13.78 -30.12
N PHE A 201 14.69 -14.47 -30.66
CA PHE A 201 14.90 -15.37 -31.80
C PHE A 201 15.31 -14.62 -33.06
N ARG A 202 14.75 -13.42 -33.26
CA ARG A 202 15.17 -12.49 -34.32
C ARG A 202 16.62 -12.03 -34.13
N LEU A 203 17.03 -11.71 -32.89
CA LEU A 203 18.40 -11.34 -32.57
C LEU A 203 19.39 -12.48 -32.84
N PHE A 204 19.02 -13.71 -32.49
CA PHE A 204 19.83 -14.91 -32.74
C PHE A 204 19.73 -15.45 -34.17
N LYS A 205 19.01 -14.77 -35.08
CA LYS A 205 18.75 -15.21 -36.46
C LYS A 205 18.25 -16.66 -36.55
N LYS A 206 17.45 -17.09 -35.57
CA LYS A 206 16.83 -18.41 -35.53
C LYS A 206 15.35 -18.28 -35.82
N ASP A 207 14.80 -19.24 -36.56
CA ASP A 207 13.37 -19.28 -36.84
C ASP A 207 12.60 -19.71 -35.59
N LEU A 208 11.62 -18.88 -35.21
CA LEU A 208 10.62 -19.20 -34.22
C LEU A 208 9.48 -19.95 -34.93
N THR A 209 9.51 -21.28 -34.88
CA THR A 209 8.38 -22.08 -35.37
C THR A 209 7.19 -21.92 -34.43
N LYS A 210 5.97 -21.97 -34.97
CA LYS A 210 4.72 -21.85 -34.20
C LYS A 210 4.65 -22.83 -33.03
N GLU A 211 5.08 -24.07 -33.26
CA GLU A 211 5.13 -25.12 -32.24
C GLU A 211 6.11 -24.80 -31.10
N ARG A 212 7.26 -24.18 -31.40
CA ARG A 212 8.23 -23.75 -30.36
C ARG A 212 7.70 -22.58 -29.55
N GLU A 213 7.06 -21.61 -30.21
CA GLU A 213 6.43 -20.48 -29.54
C GLU A 213 5.32 -20.96 -28.59
N GLU A 214 4.44 -21.82 -29.07
CA GLU A 214 3.36 -22.43 -28.29
C GLU A 214 3.91 -23.21 -27.09
N ASN A 215 4.95 -24.04 -27.29
CA ASN A 215 5.58 -24.79 -26.21
C ASN A 215 6.24 -23.88 -25.16
N ILE A 216 6.91 -22.80 -25.58
CA ILE A 216 7.52 -21.83 -24.65
C ILE A 216 6.44 -21.11 -23.85
N GLN A 217 5.36 -20.68 -24.49
CA GLN A 217 4.25 -20.00 -23.81
C GLN A 217 3.48 -20.95 -22.89
N ALA A 218 3.21 -22.18 -23.32
CA ALA A 218 2.55 -23.20 -22.51
C ALA A 218 3.38 -23.59 -21.29
N ALA A 219 4.70 -23.77 -21.46
CA ALA A 219 5.61 -24.02 -20.33
C ALA A 219 5.62 -22.84 -19.35
N GLY A 220 5.65 -21.60 -19.87
CA GLY A 220 5.50 -20.38 -19.08
C GLY A 220 4.23 -20.37 -18.24
N MET A 221 3.10 -20.68 -18.87
CA MET A 221 1.78 -20.69 -18.23
C MET A 221 1.73 -21.73 -17.12
N LEU A 222 2.26 -22.93 -17.38
CA LEU A 222 2.33 -24.00 -16.39
C LEU A 222 3.18 -23.59 -15.18
N ILE A 223 4.35 -22.98 -15.40
CA ILE A 223 5.21 -22.46 -14.33
C ILE A 223 4.48 -21.40 -13.50
N LEU A 224 3.77 -20.46 -14.15
CA LEU A 224 3.00 -19.43 -13.46
C LEU A 224 1.84 -20.00 -12.65
N LEU A 225 1.15 -21.03 -13.15
CA LEU A 225 0.10 -21.72 -12.40
C LEU A 225 0.67 -22.40 -11.15
N ILE A 226 1.80 -23.09 -11.28
CA ILE A 226 2.49 -23.71 -10.14
C ILE A 226 2.92 -22.64 -9.13
N LEU A 227 3.51 -21.54 -9.59
CA LEU A 227 3.92 -20.43 -8.73
C LEU A 227 2.72 -19.82 -7.99
N THR A 228 1.60 -19.64 -8.68
CA THR A 228 0.36 -19.11 -8.09
C THR A 228 -0.11 -20.01 -6.96
N ILE A 229 -0.09 -21.33 -7.14
CA ILE A 229 -0.45 -22.30 -6.10
C ILE A 229 0.52 -22.20 -4.91
N LEU A 230 1.84 -22.16 -5.16
CA LEU A 230 2.85 -22.07 -4.10
C LEU A 230 2.73 -20.79 -3.27
N VAL A 231 2.57 -19.65 -3.93
CA VAL A 231 2.39 -18.35 -3.25
C VAL A 231 1.09 -18.34 -2.46
N THR A 232 0.02 -18.91 -3.01
CA THR A 232 -1.28 -19.04 -2.33
C THR A 232 -1.15 -19.85 -1.04
N ILE A 233 -0.42 -20.98 -1.06
CA ILE A 233 -0.13 -21.78 0.14
C ILE A 233 0.69 -20.97 1.15
N SER A 234 1.71 -20.25 0.69
CA SER A 234 2.52 -19.39 1.55
C SER A 234 1.72 -18.26 2.19
N ASP A 235 0.76 -17.67 1.48
CA ASP A 235 -0.12 -16.62 1.99
C ASP A 235 -1.00 -17.17 3.12
N VAL A 236 -1.59 -18.36 2.93
CA VAL A 236 -2.39 -19.04 3.96
C VAL A 236 -1.54 -19.28 5.21
N GLY A 237 -0.32 -19.78 5.06
CA GLY A 237 0.60 -20.00 6.19
C GLY A 237 1.09 -18.73 6.90
N LYS A 238 0.97 -17.55 6.28
CA LYS A 238 1.25 -16.25 6.93
C LYS A 238 0.04 -15.71 7.71
N LEU A 239 -1.17 -16.18 7.40
CA LEU A 239 -2.42 -15.72 8.01
C LEU A 239 -2.84 -16.53 9.25
N PHE A 240 -2.31 -17.74 9.41
CA PHE A 240 -2.53 -18.64 10.56
C PHE A 240 -1.24 -18.81 11.38
#